data_AF-Q95WJ9-F1
#
_entry.id   AF-Q95WJ9-F1
#
_cell.length_a   1.000
_cell.length_b   1.000
_cell.length_c   1.000
_cell.angle_alpha   90.00
_cell.angle_beta   90.00
_cell.angle_gamma   90.00
#
_symmetry.space_group_name_H-M   'P 1'
#
loop_
_entity.id
_entity.type
_entity.pdbx_description
1 polymer ?
#
loop_
_entity_poly.entity_id
_entity_poly.type
_entity_poly.pdbx_seq_one_letter_code
_entity_poly.pdbx_strand_id
1 'polypeptide(L)'
;LWWLFRDNLLPSDTKFTGYARSRLSVAELKEKCRQYMKVKEDQQEKYDEFWSLNFYVAGSYDTRRDFELLNQEISKFEVGREANRLFYLALPPSVFEPVTVHIRNTCMGAKGW
;
A
#
# COMPACT_ATOMS: atom_id res chain seq x y z
N LEU A 1 -6.36 -0.31 8.76
CA LEU A 1 -5.80 -1.51 8.11
C LEU A 1 -5.34 -2.54 9.13
N TRP A 2 -4.42 -2.18 10.04
CA TRP A 2 -3.98 -3.08 11.13
C TRP A 2 -5.13 -3.79 11.86
N TRP A 3 -6.15 -3.06 12.36
CA TRP A 3 -7.26 -3.71 13.07
C TRP A 3 -8.08 -4.68 12.20
N LEU A 4 -8.30 -4.36 10.93
CA LEU A 4 -8.99 -5.26 10.00
C LEU A 4 -8.16 -6.52 9.74
N PHE A 5 -6.84 -6.38 9.61
CA PHE A 5 -5.92 -7.51 9.46
C PHE A 5 -5.90 -8.38 10.73
N ARG A 6 -5.74 -7.75 11.90
CA ARG A 6 -5.75 -8.42 13.21
C ARG A 6 -7.01 -9.25 13.42
N ASP A 7 -8.17 -8.69 13.04
CA ASP A 7 -9.48 -9.31 13.21
C ASP A 7 -9.85 -10.26 12.05
N ASN A 8 -8.91 -10.55 11.14
CA ASN A 8 -9.09 -11.43 9.97
C ASN A 8 -10.27 -11.02 9.06
N LEU A 9 -10.52 -9.72 8.94
CA LEU A 9 -11.58 -9.13 8.11
C LEU A 9 -11.11 -8.78 6.69
N LEU A 10 -9.86 -9.10 6.36
CA LEU A 10 -9.26 -8.91 5.05
C LEU A 10 -9.04 -10.27 4.38
N PRO A 11 -9.08 -10.35 3.04
CA PRO A 11 -8.63 -11.53 2.32
C PRO A 11 -7.22 -11.95 2.75
N SER A 12 -6.98 -13.26 2.83
CA SER A 12 -5.70 -13.82 3.32
C SER A 12 -4.49 -13.37 2.51
N ASP A 13 -4.66 -13.09 1.21
CA ASP A 13 -3.58 -12.60 0.34
C ASP A 13 -3.70 -11.10 0.05
N THR A 14 -3.79 -10.31 1.12
CA THR A 14 -3.78 -8.84 1.03
C THR A 14 -2.35 -8.31 1.17
N LYS A 15 -1.90 -7.49 0.23
CA LYS A 15 -0.64 -6.73 0.33
C LYS A 15 -0.94 -5.25 0.52
N PHE A 16 -0.06 -4.56 1.24
CA PHE A 16 -0.16 -3.12 1.48
C PHE A 16 1.02 -2.41 0.84
N THR A 17 0.77 -1.44 -0.04
CA THR A 17 1.83 -0.65 -0.66
C THR A 17 1.63 0.82 -0.32
N GLY A 18 2.52 1.36 0.51
CA GLY A 18 2.59 2.79 0.78
C GLY A 18 3.27 3.54 -0.36
N TYR A 19 2.75 4.70 -0.71
CA TYR A 19 3.33 5.56 -1.76
C TYR A 19 3.33 7.02 -1.31
N ALA A 20 4.50 7.66 -1.32
CA ALA A 20 4.62 9.10 -1.10
C ALA A 20 5.94 9.67 -1.65
N ARG A 21 6.04 11.00 -1.67
CA ARG A 21 7.26 11.72 -2.10
C ARG A 21 8.47 11.46 -1.21
N SER A 22 8.25 11.26 0.09
CA SER A 22 9.31 11.04 1.06
C SER A 22 9.96 9.68 0.86
N ARG A 23 11.29 9.61 0.87
CA ARG A 23 12.02 8.35 0.92
C ARG A 23 11.98 7.84 2.36
N LEU A 24 11.09 6.89 2.63
CA LEU A 24 10.96 6.22 3.92
C LEU A 24 11.13 4.72 3.70
N SER A 25 11.68 4.05 4.70
CA SER A 25 11.66 2.61 4.81
C SER A 25 10.38 2.12 5.50
N VAL A 26 10.02 0.86 5.27
CA VAL A 26 8.91 0.21 6.00
C VAL A 26 9.18 0.19 7.50
N ALA A 27 10.45 0.06 7.92
CA ALA A 27 10.85 0.13 9.33
C ALA A 27 10.57 1.50 9.97
N GLU A 28 10.88 2.60 9.26
CA GLU A 28 10.55 3.94 9.74
C GLU A 28 9.04 4.18 9.80
N LEU A 29 8.29 3.64 8.81
CA LEU A 29 6.83 3.70 8.80
C LEU A 29 6.24 2.91 9.98
N LYS A 30 6.82 1.74 10.29
CA LYS A 30 6.49 0.90 11.44
C LYS A 30 6.62 1.66 12.75
N GLU A 31 7.75 2.29 12.99
CA GLU A 31 7.97 3.05 14.23
C GLU A 31 7.02 4.26 14.35
N LYS A 32 6.79 5.00 13.26
CA LYS A 32 5.84 6.14 13.28
C LYS A 32 4.41 5.71 13.58
N CYS A 33 3.98 4.57 13.03
CA CYS A 33 2.63 4.08 13.21
C CYS A 33 2.42 3.31 14.53
N ARG A 34 3.49 2.75 15.12
CA ARG A 34 3.43 1.88 16.31
C ARG A 34 2.58 2.45 17.44
N GLN A 35 2.74 3.74 17.73
CA GLN A 35 1.98 4.44 18.79
C GLN A 35 0.45 4.45 18.57
N TYR A 36 0.00 4.41 17.32
CA TYR A 36 -1.43 4.47 16.97
C TYR A 36 -2.08 3.08 16.89
N MET A 37 -1.28 2.02 16.76
CA MET A 37 -1.79 0.66 16.53
C MET A 37 -2.32 -0.02 17.79
N LYS A 38 -1.88 0.42 18.98
CA LYS A 38 -2.29 -0.11 20.30
C LYS A 38 -2.17 -1.65 20.35
N VAL A 39 -1.01 -2.15 19.94
CA VAL A 39 -0.70 -3.59 19.87
C VAL A 39 -0.58 -4.14 21.29
N LYS A 40 -1.27 -5.25 21.57
CA LYS A 40 -1.12 -6.01 22.82
C LYS A 40 -0.03 -7.07 22.68
N GLU A 41 0.52 -7.55 23.79
CA GLU A 41 1.61 -8.55 23.79
C GLU A 41 1.24 -9.84 23.05
N ASP A 42 -0.01 -10.29 23.18
CA ASP A 42 -0.56 -11.47 22.49
C ASP A 42 -0.72 -11.30 20.96
N GLN A 43 -0.53 -10.07 20.45
CA GLN A 43 -0.74 -9.73 19.05
C GLN A 43 0.58 -9.51 18.28
N GLN A 44 1.71 -9.73 18.93
CA GLN A 44 3.04 -9.41 18.39
C GLN A 44 3.35 -10.21 17.11
N GLU A 45 3.03 -11.50 17.06
CA GLU A 45 3.22 -12.32 15.85
C GLU A 45 2.42 -11.78 14.66
N LYS A 46 1.11 -11.55 14.85
CA LYS A 46 0.25 -10.95 13.80
C LYS A 46 0.74 -9.57 13.38
N TYR A 47 1.29 -8.79 14.32
CA TYR A 47 1.84 -7.48 14.03
C TYR A 47 3.06 -7.57 13.13
N ASP A 48 3.98 -8.49 13.42
CA ASP A 48 5.16 -8.71 12.59
C ASP A 48 4.80 -9.31 11.22
N GLU A 49 3.81 -10.20 11.17
CA GLU A 49 3.22 -10.69 9.92
C GLU A 49 2.62 -9.55 9.09
N PHE A 50 1.81 -8.67 9.70
CA PHE A 50 1.22 -7.51 9.03
C PHE A 50 2.32 -6.67 8.36
N TRP A 51 3.38 -6.33 9.10
CA TRP A 51 4.48 -5.54 8.55
C TRP A 51 5.28 -6.28 7.47
N SER A 52 5.36 -7.61 7.50
CA SER A 52 5.98 -8.38 6.41
C SER A 52 5.22 -8.26 5.07
N LEU A 53 3.93 -7.91 5.13
CA LEU A 53 3.06 -7.69 3.97
C LEU A 53 2.98 -6.21 3.55
N ASN A 54 3.72 -5.31 4.22
CA ASN A 54 3.78 -3.89 3.91
C ASN A 54 5.03 -3.58 3.08
N PHE A 55 4.81 -2.90 1.96
CA PHE A 55 5.82 -2.41 1.03
C PHE A 55 5.72 -0.89 0.91
N TYR A 56 6.79 -0.25 0.47
CA TYR A 56 6.82 1.20 0.32
C TYR A 56 7.57 1.60 -0.94
N VAL A 57 6.96 2.49 -1.72
CA VAL A 57 7.55 3.07 -2.93
C VAL A 57 7.60 4.58 -2.77
N ALA A 58 8.78 5.17 -2.94
CA ALA A 58 8.94 6.61 -2.95
C ALA A 58 8.82 7.16 -4.38
N GLY A 59 7.97 8.18 -4.59
CA GLY A 59 7.75 8.75 -5.92
C GLY A 59 6.94 10.05 -5.90
N SER A 60 7.02 10.83 -6.98
CA SER A 60 6.27 12.07 -7.15
C SER A 60 4.86 11.84 -7.71
N TYR A 61 3.93 12.72 -7.34
CA TYR A 61 2.54 12.66 -7.78
C TYR A 61 2.31 13.16 -9.21
N ASP A 62 3.33 13.80 -9.81
CA ASP A 62 3.21 14.51 -11.09
C ASP A 62 3.99 13.82 -12.24
N THR A 63 4.64 12.69 -11.96
CA THR A 63 5.54 12.02 -12.90
C THR A 63 5.05 10.62 -13.24
N ARG A 64 4.70 10.41 -14.51
CA ARG A 64 4.26 9.09 -15.01
C ARG A 64 5.23 7.96 -14.66
N ARG A 65 6.54 8.20 -14.76
CA ARG A 65 7.59 7.21 -14.47
C ARG A 65 7.49 6.64 -13.05
N ASP A 66 7.14 7.47 -12.07
CA ASP A 66 7.09 7.03 -10.68
C ASP A 66 5.85 6.14 -10.43
N PHE A 67 4.77 6.37 -11.16
CA PHE A 67 3.62 5.47 -11.15
C PHE A 67 3.88 4.17 -11.91
N GLU A 68 4.73 4.17 -12.96
CA GLU A 68 5.16 2.93 -13.61
C GLU A 68 5.99 2.07 -12.65
N LEU A 69 6.86 2.67 -11.83
CA LEU A 69 7.58 1.96 -10.77
C LEU A 69 6.62 1.41 -9.70
N LEU A 70 5.61 2.20 -9.29
CA LEU A 70 4.56 1.72 -8.39
C LEU A 70 3.81 0.52 -8.99
N ASN A 71 3.43 0.59 -10.28
CA ASN A 71 2.76 -0.50 -10.96
C ASN A 71 3.63 -1.76 -11.03
N GLN A 72 4.93 -1.62 -11.31
CA GLN A 72 5.87 -2.74 -11.30
C GLN A 72 5.95 -3.38 -9.91
N GLU A 73 5.98 -2.58 -8.84
CA GLU A 73 6.00 -3.11 -7.48
C GLU A 73 4.73 -3.88 -7.14
N ILE A 74 3.56 -3.32 -7.44
CA ILE A 74 2.26 -3.98 -7.22
C ILE A 74 2.19 -5.29 -8.02
N SER A 75 2.59 -5.27 -9.29
CA SER A 75 2.48 -6.41 -10.20
C SER A 75 3.31 -7.62 -9.77
N LYS A 76 4.38 -7.43 -8.98
CA LYS A 76 5.18 -8.55 -8.42
C LYS A 76 4.35 -9.48 -7.53
N PHE A 77 3.32 -8.93 -6.90
CA PHE A 77 2.47 -9.68 -5.98
C PHE A 77 1.23 -10.28 -6.66
N GLU A 78 0.98 -9.94 -7.93
CA GLU A 78 -0.20 -10.37 -8.68
C GLU A 78 0.03 -11.71 -9.41
N VAL A 79 0.43 -12.73 -8.66
CA VAL A 79 0.77 -14.06 -9.20
C VAL A 79 -0.49 -14.90 -9.49
N GLY A 80 -1.64 -14.52 -8.90
CA GLY A 80 -2.91 -15.25 -9.00
C GLY A 80 -3.71 -15.08 -10.30
N ARG A 81 -4.87 -15.76 -10.33
CA ARG A 81 -5.84 -15.64 -11.44
C ARG A 81 -6.54 -14.28 -11.42
N GLU A 82 -6.82 -13.76 -10.23
CA GLU A 82 -7.42 -12.45 -10.02
C GLU A 82 -6.59 -11.62 -9.05
N ALA A 83 -6.51 -10.31 -9.31
CA ALA A 83 -5.84 -9.36 -8.45
C ALA A 83 -6.61 -8.03 -8.48
N ASN A 84 -7.09 -7.62 -7.30
CA ASN A 84 -7.90 -6.42 -7.13
C ASN A 84 -7.04 -5.32 -6.52
N ARG A 85 -7.17 -4.09 -7.04
CA ARG A 85 -6.38 -2.94 -6.60
C ARG A 85 -7.27 -1.89 -5.96
N LEU A 86 -7.04 -1.60 -4.67
CA LEU A 86 -7.74 -0.53 -3.96
C LEU A 86 -6.79 0.64 -3.67
N PHE A 87 -7.02 1.78 -4.33
CA PHE A 87 -6.22 2.99 -4.14
C PHE A 87 -6.86 3.92 -3.10
N TYR A 88 -6.17 4.12 -1.97
CA TYR A 88 -6.58 5.06 -0.93
C TYR A 88 -5.83 6.40 -1.06
N LEU A 89 -6.52 7.45 -1.51
CA LEU A 89 -5.94 8.77 -1.78
C LEU A 89 -5.88 9.65 -0.51
N ALA A 90 -4.95 9.33 0.39
CA ALA A 90 -4.65 10.12 1.59
C ALA A 90 -3.85 11.41 1.28
N LEU A 91 -4.30 12.19 0.30
CA LEU A 91 -3.58 13.33 -0.27
C LEU A 91 -4.41 14.63 -0.14
N PRO A 92 -3.80 15.81 -0.24
CA PRO A 92 -4.57 17.04 -0.36
C PRO A 92 -5.33 17.09 -1.70
N PRO A 93 -6.49 17.77 -1.78
CA PRO A 93 -7.31 17.81 -2.99
C PRO A 93 -6.59 18.35 -4.23
N SER A 94 -5.58 19.22 -4.05
CA SER A 94 -4.82 19.84 -5.14
C SER A 94 -4.06 18.84 -6.02
N VAL A 95 -3.79 17.63 -5.53
CA VAL A 95 -3.07 16.59 -6.30
C VAL A 95 -3.97 15.43 -6.72
N PHE A 96 -5.28 15.50 -6.49
CA PHE A 96 -6.20 14.41 -6.83
C PHE A 96 -6.28 14.17 -8.34
N GLU A 97 -6.42 15.23 -9.12
CA GLU A 97 -6.49 15.14 -10.58
C GLU A 97 -5.24 14.48 -11.19
N PRO A 98 -4.01 14.99 -10.98
CA PRO A 98 -2.83 14.37 -11.58
C PRO A 98 -2.65 12.90 -11.12
N VAL A 99 -2.88 12.61 -9.84
CA VAL A 99 -2.74 11.26 -9.29
C VAL A 99 -3.75 10.30 -9.93
N THR A 100 -5.02 10.67 -10.03
CA THR A 100 -6.05 9.79 -10.62
C THR A 100 -5.83 9.56 -12.11
N VAL A 101 -5.38 10.58 -12.85
CA VAL A 101 -4.98 10.45 -14.26
C VAL A 101 -3.83 9.47 -14.39
N HIS A 102 -2.80 9.57 -13.55
CA HIS A 102 -1.67 8.64 -13.60
C HIS A 102 -2.07 7.22 -13.19
N ILE A 103 -2.83 7.04 -12.11
CA ILE A 103 -3.35 5.72 -11.70
C ILE A 103 -4.09 5.06 -12.86
N ARG A 104 -4.99 5.79 -13.52
CA ARG A 104 -5.75 5.29 -14.67
C ARG A 104 -4.85 4.86 -15.82
N ASN A 105 -3.81 5.64 -16.10
CA ASN A 105 -2.96 5.43 -17.27
C ASN A 105 -1.89 4.34 -17.06
N THR A 106 -1.47 4.07 -15.83
CA THR A 106 -0.32 3.19 -15.57
C THR A 106 -0.55 2.10 -14.53
N CYS A 107 -1.52 2.25 -13.62
CA CYS A 107 -1.67 1.39 -12.45
C CYS A 107 -3.01 0.64 -12.39
N MET A 108 -3.82 0.65 -13.43
CA MET A 108 -5.05 -0.15 -13.46
C MET A 108 -4.72 -1.65 -13.51
N GLY A 109 -5.43 -2.44 -12.71
CA GLY A 109 -5.27 -3.90 -12.67
C GLY A 109 -5.73 -4.54 -13.98
N ALA A 110 -5.06 -5.62 -14.38
CA ALA A 110 -5.39 -6.35 -15.62
C ALA A 110 -6.35 -7.54 -15.40
N LYS A 111 -6.51 -8.01 -14.16
CA LYS A 111 -7.16 -9.29 -13.81
C LYS A 111 -8.18 -9.17 -12.68
N GLY A 112 -8.76 -8.00 -12.48
CA GLY A 112 -9.68 -7.75 -11.37
C GLY A 112 -10.25 -6.35 -11.47
N TRP A 113 -10.78 -5.86 -10.36
CA TRP A 113 -11.23 -4.47 -10.22
C TRP A 113 -10.17 -3.55 -9.65
#